data_AF-A0A662RJ97-F1
#
_entry.id   AF-A0A662RJ97-F1
#
_cell.length_a   1.000
_cell.length_b   1.000
_cell.length_c   1.000
_cell.angle_alpha   90.00
_cell.angle_beta   90.00
_cell.angle_gamma   90.00
#
_symmetry.space_group_name_H-M   'P 1'
#
loop_
_entity.id
_entity.type
_entity.pdbx_description
1 polymer ?
#
loop_
_entity_poly.entity_id
_entity_poly.type
_entity_poly.pdbx_seq_one_letter_code
_entity_poly.pdbx_strand_id
1 'polypeptide(L)'
;MEEMESILYEGKGHLIEFKESMSDSLAKGMVAFHVHILNPGGLVKGISPDEFGLISISRNQFLQGLFHRANLVERIGSGIGRMGDKMKTVCLSEPEFNWNGFFGITQEI
;
A
#
# COMPACT_ATOMS: atom_id res chain seq x y z
N MET A 1 -2.30 13.15 -16.11
CA MET A 1 -1.03 13.09 -16.88
C MET A 1 0.06 13.93 -16.20
N GLU A 2 -0.19 15.20 -15.85
CA GLU A 2 0.78 16.04 -15.13
C GLU A 2 1.25 15.48 -13.77
N GLU A 3 0.36 14.97 -12.93
CA GLU A 3 0.76 14.34 -11.64
C GLU A 3 1.68 13.12 -11.81
N MET A 4 1.44 12.34 -12.88
CA MET A 4 2.23 11.15 -13.17
C MET A 4 3.63 11.53 -13.66
N GLU A 5 3.76 12.63 -14.42
CA GLU A 5 5.05 13.17 -14.83
C GLU A 5 5.86 13.73 -13.64
N SER A 6 5.20 14.34 -12.66
CA SER A 6 5.84 14.82 -11.42
C SER A 6 6.43 13.67 -10.60
N ILE A 7 5.66 12.59 -10.41
CA ILE A 7 6.10 11.40 -9.66
C ILE A 7 7.27 10.71 -10.36
N LEU A 8 7.21 10.60 -11.70
CA LEU A 8 8.31 10.04 -12.51
C LEU A 8 9.58 10.91 -12.45
N TYR A 9 9.44 12.23 -12.30
CA TYR A 9 10.56 13.14 -12.15
C TYR A 9 11.23 13.02 -10.78
N GLU A 10 10.45 12.90 -9.70
CA GLU A 10 10.97 12.68 -8.34
C GLU A 10 11.65 11.31 -8.18
N GLY A 11 11.07 10.25 -8.76
CA GLY A 11 11.65 8.90 -8.72
C GLY A 11 13.02 8.79 -9.41
N LYS A 12 13.31 9.65 -10.39
CA LYS A 12 14.66 9.75 -11.00
C LYS A 12 15.72 10.28 -10.04
N GLY A 13 15.33 11.01 -8.99
CA GLY A 13 16.24 11.51 -7.96
C GLY A 13 16.94 10.41 -7.15
N HIS A 14 16.32 9.23 -7.05
CA HIS A 14 16.89 8.07 -6.35
C HIS A 14 17.92 7.28 -7.18
N LEU A 15 18.09 7.58 -8.48
CA LEU A 15 19.12 6.93 -9.31
C LEU A 15 20.56 7.36 -8.95
N ILE A 16 20.72 8.44 -8.18
CA ILE A 16 22.02 8.98 -7.76
C ILE A 16 22.76 8.03 -6.79
N GLU A 17 22.04 7.11 -6.14
CA GLU A 17 22.64 6.13 -5.22
C GLU A 17 23.29 4.93 -5.93
N PHE A 18 22.92 4.63 -7.17
CA PHE A 18 23.50 3.54 -7.95
C PHE A 18 24.58 4.08 -8.87
N LYS A 19 25.86 3.89 -8.51
CA LYS A 19 27.05 4.32 -9.26
C LYS A 19 27.29 3.52 -10.56
N GLU A 20 26.25 3.14 -11.29
CA GLU A 20 26.34 2.53 -12.61
C GLU A 20 25.22 3.04 -13.52
N SER A 21 25.52 3.20 -14.81
CA SER A 21 24.57 3.69 -15.80
C SER A 21 23.59 2.58 -16.20
N MET A 22 22.36 2.69 -15.73
CA MET A 22 21.24 1.89 -16.20
C MET A 22 20.68 2.43 -17.53
N SER A 23 20.10 1.55 -18.35
CA SER A 23 19.44 2.00 -19.58
C SER A 23 18.15 2.77 -19.25
N ASP A 24 17.84 3.77 -20.08
CA ASP A 24 16.72 4.69 -19.85
C ASP A 24 15.35 3.97 -19.89
N SER A 25 15.26 2.85 -20.59
CA SER A 25 14.08 1.96 -20.58
C SER A 25 13.99 1.11 -19.32
N LEU A 26 15.11 0.71 -18.73
CA LEU A 26 15.18 -0.09 -17.51
C LEU A 26 14.90 0.78 -16.27
N ALA A 27 15.42 2.00 -16.22
CA ALA A 27 15.09 2.97 -15.17
C ALA A 27 13.61 3.38 -15.20
N LYS A 28 13.04 3.59 -16.40
CA LYS A 28 11.60 3.84 -16.57
C LYS A 28 10.74 2.61 -16.25
N GLY A 29 11.24 1.41 -16.48
CA GLY A 29 10.60 0.16 -16.04
C GLY A 29 10.69 -0.09 -14.53
N MET A 30 11.76 0.35 -13.87
CA MET A 30 11.94 0.19 -12.41
C MET A 30 11.18 1.21 -11.57
N VAL A 31 10.83 2.36 -12.15
CA VAL A 31 9.95 3.38 -11.55
C VAL A 31 8.49 3.20 -12.02
N ALA A 32 8.19 2.15 -12.81
CA ALA A 32 6.83 1.77 -13.14
C ALA A 32 6.11 1.24 -11.88
N PHE A 33 5.60 2.20 -11.10
CA PHE A 33 4.46 2.14 -10.19
C PHE A 33 4.49 1.09 -9.08
N HIS A 34 5.53 1.10 -8.26
CA HIS A 34 5.52 0.36 -7.01
C HIS A 34 4.95 1.20 -5.84
N VAL A 35 3.90 0.74 -5.17
CA VAL A 35 3.36 1.38 -3.96
C VAL A 35 3.78 0.59 -2.72
N HIS A 36 4.55 1.22 -1.83
CA HIS A 36 4.87 0.71 -0.50
C HIS A 36 4.26 1.60 0.59
N ILE A 37 3.43 1.01 1.45
CA ILE A 37 2.85 1.68 2.62
C ILE A 37 3.40 0.99 3.86
N LEU A 38 4.10 1.73 4.71
CA LEU A 38 4.66 1.23 5.97
C LEU A 38 4.03 1.96 7.15
N ASN A 39 3.51 1.22 8.12
CA ASN A 39 3.00 1.75 9.37
C ASN A 39 3.70 1.08 10.56
N PRO A 40 4.29 1.85 11.50
CA PRO A 40 4.90 1.29 12.70
C PRO A 40 3.98 0.31 13.45
N GLY A 41 4.58 -0.77 13.94
CA GLY A 41 3.89 -1.84 14.65
C GLY A 41 3.54 -3.03 13.75
N GLY A 42 2.79 -4.00 14.27
CA GLY A 42 2.44 -5.23 13.54
C GLY A 42 0.94 -5.40 13.34
N LEU A 43 0.53 -6.64 13.11
CA LEU A 43 -0.88 -7.03 13.12
C LEU A 43 -1.54 -6.63 14.45
N VAL A 44 -2.82 -6.25 14.40
CA VAL A 44 -3.57 -5.81 15.58
C VAL A 44 -3.59 -6.95 16.62
N LYS A 45 -3.31 -6.65 17.90
CA LYS A 45 -3.46 -7.62 18.98
C LYS A 45 -4.90 -8.15 18.99
N GLY A 46 -5.07 -9.46 18.94
CA GLY A 46 -6.38 -10.12 18.89
C GLY A 46 -6.83 -10.53 17.49
N ILE A 47 -6.02 -10.30 16.45
CA ILE A 47 -6.18 -10.91 15.13
C ILE A 47 -5.00 -11.86 14.92
N SER A 48 -5.27 -13.14 14.71
CA SER A 48 -4.25 -14.10 14.27
C SER A 48 -3.97 -13.94 12.76
N PRO A 49 -2.80 -14.38 12.27
CA PRO A 49 -2.50 -14.34 10.83
C PRO A 49 -3.59 -14.98 9.95
N ASP A 50 -4.17 -16.09 10.40
CA ASP A 50 -5.22 -16.82 9.66
C ASP A 50 -6.56 -16.06 9.61
N GLU A 51 -6.74 -15.07 10.49
CA GLU A 51 -7.92 -14.21 10.55
C GLU A 51 -7.72 -12.88 9.80
N PHE A 52 -6.54 -12.64 9.24
CA PHE A 52 -6.23 -11.41 8.52
C PHE A 52 -7.18 -11.22 7.33
N GLY A 53 -7.82 -10.05 7.26
CA GLY A 53 -8.81 -9.73 6.23
C GLY A 53 -10.19 -10.37 6.45
N LEU A 54 -10.35 -11.29 7.41
CA LEU A 54 -11.64 -11.90 7.76
C LEU A 54 -12.37 -11.13 8.86
N ILE A 55 -11.63 -10.60 9.83
CA ILE A 55 -12.18 -9.82 10.95
C ILE A 55 -11.53 -8.44 11.03
N SER A 56 -12.25 -7.49 11.64
CA SER A 56 -11.80 -6.11 11.79
C SER A 56 -11.85 -5.67 13.25
N ILE A 57 -10.67 -5.38 13.80
CA ILE A 57 -10.50 -4.86 15.15
C ILE A 57 -9.77 -3.52 15.05
N SER A 58 -10.34 -2.47 15.64
CA SER A 58 -9.70 -1.15 15.68
C SER A 58 -8.71 -1.06 16.83
N ARG A 59 -7.47 -0.64 16.53
CA ARG A 59 -6.45 -0.28 17.54
C ARG A 59 -6.86 0.96 18.34
N ASN A 60 -7.59 1.88 17.71
CA ASN A 60 -8.01 3.14 18.30
C ASN A 60 -9.45 3.46 17.87
N GLN A 61 -10.40 3.17 18.77
CA GLN A 61 -11.84 3.37 18.54
C GLN A 61 -12.20 4.83 18.29
N PHE A 62 -11.49 5.78 18.89
CA PHE A 62 -11.74 7.21 18.69
C PHE A 62 -11.38 7.64 17.26
N LEU A 63 -10.19 7.26 16.77
CA LEU A 63 -9.76 7.55 15.40
C LEU A 63 -10.67 6.89 14.37
N GLN A 64 -11.06 5.63 14.60
CA GLN A 64 -12.04 4.95 13.73
C GLN A 64 -13.36 5.72 13.69
N GLY A 65 -13.87 6.16 14.84
CA GLY A 65 -15.10 6.95 14.91
C GLY A 65 -14.98 8.30 14.20
N LEU A 66 -13.83 8.98 14.31
CA LEU A 66 -13.55 10.23 13.61
C LEU A 66 -13.54 10.03 12.10
N PHE A 67 -12.75 9.07 11.60
CA PHE A 67 -12.65 8.78 10.17
C PHE A 67 -13.96 8.28 9.58
N HIS A 68 -14.76 7.55 10.35
CA HIS A 68 -16.08 7.14 9.92
C HIS A 68 -17.02 8.34 9.73
N ARG A 69 -17.07 9.28 10.69
CA ARG A 69 -17.87 10.50 10.56
C ARG A 69 -17.38 11.42 9.43
N ALA A 70 -16.10 11.37 9.11
CA ALA A 70 -15.51 12.07 7.97
C ALA A 70 -15.70 11.33 6.63
N ASN A 71 -16.43 10.20 6.60
CA ASN A 71 -16.63 9.36 5.43
C ASN A 71 -15.34 8.82 4.78
N LEU A 72 -14.28 8.65 5.56
CA LEU A 72 -12.98 8.13 5.10
C LEU A 72 -12.87 6.61 5.27
N VAL A 73 -13.58 6.05 6.26
CA VAL A 73 -13.58 4.60 6.54
C VAL A 73 -14.99 4.09 6.86
N GLU A 74 -15.17 2.79 6.66
CA GLU A 74 -16.39 2.08 7.01
C GLU A 74 -16.30 1.41 8.39
N ARG A 75 -17.43 0.89 8.87
CA ARG A 75 -17.52 0.17 10.16
C ARG A 75 -17.36 -1.35 10.05
N ILE A 76 -17.46 -1.92 8.84
CA ILE A 76 -17.53 -3.38 8.63
C ILE A 76 -16.19 -4.05 8.30
N GLY A 77 -15.14 -3.26 8.02
CA GLY A 77 -13.80 -3.81 7.80
C GLY A 77 -13.56 -4.51 6.46
N SER A 78 -14.34 -4.19 5.42
CA SER A 78 -14.18 -4.78 4.07
C SER A 78 -13.11 -4.11 3.20
N GLY A 79 -12.30 -3.21 3.78
CA GLY A 79 -11.28 -2.44 3.05
C GLY A 79 -10.26 -3.31 2.30
N ILE A 80 -9.76 -4.38 2.94
CA ILE A 80 -8.80 -5.31 2.32
C ILE A 80 -9.46 -6.07 1.16
N GLY A 81 -10.66 -6.62 1.36
CA GLY A 81 -11.39 -7.33 0.31
C GLY A 81 -11.65 -6.45 -0.91
N ARG A 82 -12.15 -5.22 -0.70
CA ARG A 82 -12.36 -4.26 -1.79
C ARG A 82 -11.09 -3.87 -2.53
N MET A 83 -9.95 -3.85 -1.83
CA MET A 83 -8.67 -3.56 -2.46
C MET A 83 -8.31 -4.68 -3.44
N GLY A 84 -8.43 -5.95 -3.02
CA GLY A 84 -8.24 -7.11 -3.90
C GLY A 84 -9.22 -7.13 -5.08
N ASP A 85 -10.50 -6.83 -4.85
CA ASP A 85 -11.51 -6.74 -5.92
C ASP A 85 -11.14 -5.66 -6.94
N LYS A 86 -10.69 -4.48 -6.49
CA LYS A 86 -10.25 -3.41 -7.37
C LYS A 86 -9.02 -3.81 -8.19
N MET A 87 -8.02 -4.47 -7.59
CA MET A 87 -6.85 -4.96 -8.35
C MET A 87 -7.27 -5.93 -9.45
N LYS A 88 -8.20 -6.84 -9.16
CA LYS A 88 -8.75 -7.77 -10.17
C LYS A 88 -9.44 -7.05 -11.32
N THR A 89 -10.18 -5.97 -11.06
CA THR A 89 -10.86 -5.21 -12.13
C THR A 89 -9.91 -4.57 -13.14
N VAL A 90 -8.66 -4.33 -12.74
CA VAL A 90 -7.61 -3.74 -13.59
C VAL A 90 -6.51 -4.75 -13.96
N CYS A 91 -6.75 -6.05 -13.75
CA CYS A 91 -5.82 -7.14 -14.06
C CYS A 91 -4.46 -7.05 -13.33
N LEU A 92 -4.44 -6.49 -12.12
CA LEU A 92 -3.25 -6.47 -11.25
C LEU A 92 -3.28 -7.63 -10.25
N SER A 93 -2.09 -7.98 -9.75
CA SER A 93 -1.94 -8.90 -8.61
C SER A 93 -2.58 -8.30 -7.36
N GLU A 94 -2.96 -9.15 -6.40
CA GLU A 94 -3.38 -8.66 -5.09
C GLU A 94 -2.18 -8.06 -4.33
N PRO A 95 -2.40 -7.07 -3.46
CA PRO A 95 -1.33 -6.48 -2.68
C PRO A 95 -0.72 -7.49 -1.71
N GLU A 96 0.59 -7.42 -1.52
CA GLU A 96 1.30 -8.20 -0.52
C GLU A 96 1.28 -7.50 0.84
N PHE A 97 1.07 -8.27 1.90
CA PHE A 97 1.04 -7.78 3.28
C PHE A 97 2.14 -8.40 4.12
N ASN A 98 2.77 -7.60 4.97
CA ASN A 98 3.75 -8.07 5.94
C ASN A 98 3.60 -7.33 7.28
N TRP A 99 4.13 -7.91 8.35
CA TRP A 99 4.04 -7.33 9.71
C TRP A 99 5.30 -7.56 10.55
N ASN A 100 6.46 -7.66 9.91
CA ASN A 100 7.75 -7.87 10.57
C ASN A 100 8.33 -6.52 11.03
N GLY A 101 7.97 -6.08 12.23
CA GLY A 101 8.38 -4.79 12.82
C GLY A 101 7.55 -3.58 12.34
N PHE A 102 7.08 -3.63 11.09
CA PHE A 102 6.14 -2.69 10.49
C PHE A 102 5.01 -3.44 9.82
N PHE A 103 3.80 -2.88 9.83
CA PHE A 103 2.70 -3.33 9.00
C PHE A 103 2.91 -2.72 7.62
N GLY A 104 3.24 -3.58 6.65
CA GLY A 104 3.56 -3.22 5.29
C GLY A 104 2.50 -3.67 4.29
N ILE A 105 2.24 -2.83 3.31
CA ILE A 105 1.47 -3.17 2.10
C ILE A 105 2.34 -2.83 0.89
N THR A 106 2.46 -3.76 -0.05
CA THR A 106 3.28 -3.65 -1.26
C THR A 106 2.40 -4.00 -2.47
N GLN A 107 2.41 -3.16 -3.51
CA GLN A 107 1.75 -3.45 -4.78
C GLN A 107 2.65 -3.05 -5.95
N GLU A 108 2.83 -3.98 -6.88
CA GLU A 108 3.40 -3.73 -8.20
C GLU A 108 2.25 -3.37 -9.17
N ILE A 109 2.34 -2.24 -9.88
CA ILE A 109 1.29 -1.74 -10.80
C ILE A 109 1.80 -1.78 -12.24
#